data_AF-A0A2A6BH98-F1
#
_entry.id   AF-A0A2A6BH98-F1
#
_cell.length_a   1.000
_cell.length_b   1.000
_cell.length_c   1.000
_cell.angle_alpha   90.00
_cell.angle_beta   90.00
_cell.angle_gamma   90.00
#
_symmetry.space_group_name_H-M   'P 1'
#
loop_
_entity.id
_entity.type
_entity.pdbx_description
1 polymer ?
#
loop_
_entity_poly.entity_id
_entity_poly.type
_entity_poly.pdbx_seq_one_letter_code
_entity_poly.pdbx_strand_id
1 'polypeptide(L)'
;IPMLPRERIRDEAALLVDELRSANDICEDNSVRFSRTCRGCGSMSARYASVACGHAACRECADGIECPEAGCSKATTFVNVIETDRQCGICIVDNPRFLDVFRACGHSICGACCGQMLLNRRDPANRSSIPLVCPLCRTVSTPFSLVEEAEGDLPHAGLPSLRRAFAGELYEEARRRAMRKLIEGRKVRYEKVDYYGGSMQAPMRLFAYGKNY
;
A
#
# COMPACT_ATOMS: atom_id res chain seq x y z
N ILE A 1 5.48 10.47 29.11
CA ILE A 1 5.97 11.36 28.03
C ILE A 1 5.05 11.14 26.83
N PRO A 2 4.36 12.17 26.30
CA PRO A 2 3.51 11.99 25.13
C PRO A 2 4.38 11.66 23.90
N MET A 3 4.13 10.53 23.26
CA MET A 3 4.85 10.11 22.05
C MET A 3 4.72 11.14 20.94
N LEU A 4 5.82 11.37 20.21
CA LEU A 4 5.83 12.28 19.08
C LEU A 4 4.87 11.73 18.00
N PRO A 5 4.16 12.60 17.26
CA PRO A 5 3.23 12.14 16.22
C PRO A 5 3.82 11.21 15.16
N ARG A 6 5.16 11.22 14.96
CA ARG A 6 5.87 10.31 14.06
C ARG A 6 6.05 8.90 14.64
N GLU A 7 6.27 8.79 15.94
CA GLU A 7 6.41 7.51 16.64
C GLU A 7 5.08 6.77 16.58
N ARG A 8 3.97 7.46 16.87
CA ARG A 8 2.62 6.88 16.76
C ARG A 8 2.30 6.31 15.38
N ILE A 9 2.68 7.00 14.30
CA ILE A 9 2.45 6.49 12.93
C ILE A 9 3.28 5.25 12.65
N ARG A 10 4.53 5.22 13.16
CA ARG A 10 5.38 4.05 13.01
C ARG A 10 4.79 2.86 13.76
N ASP A 11 4.27 3.08 14.96
CA ASP A 11 3.65 2.05 15.79
C ASP A 11 2.35 1.54 15.15
N GLU A 12 1.48 2.43 14.67
CA GLU A 12 0.27 2.06 13.92
C GLU A 12 0.60 1.25 12.66
N ALA A 13 1.65 1.64 11.93
CA ALA A 13 2.10 0.91 10.75
C ALA A 13 2.73 -0.45 11.11
N ALA A 14 3.43 -0.55 12.24
CA ALA A 14 3.97 -1.81 12.74
C ALA A 14 2.86 -2.77 13.15
N LEU A 15 1.84 -2.28 13.87
CA LEU A 15 0.65 -3.06 14.24
C LEU A 15 -0.07 -3.61 12.99
N LEU A 16 -0.19 -2.81 11.93
CA LEU A 16 -0.76 -3.29 10.66
C LEU A 16 0.09 -4.41 10.04
N VAL A 17 1.41 -4.31 10.08
CA VAL A 17 2.29 -5.38 9.57
C VAL A 17 2.07 -6.67 10.39
N ASP A 18 1.91 -6.57 11.70
CA ASP A 18 1.63 -7.72 12.56
C ASP A 18 0.24 -8.32 12.30
N GLU A 19 -0.79 -7.49 12.11
CA GLU A 19 -2.12 -7.97 11.68
C GLU A 19 -2.06 -8.72 10.34
N LEU A 20 -1.26 -8.24 9.39
CA LEU A 20 -1.07 -8.91 8.10
C LEU A 20 -0.32 -10.24 8.24
N ARG A 21 0.63 -10.36 9.19
CA ARG A 21 1.30 -11.63 9.50
C ARG A 21 0.31 -12.61 10.09
N SER A 22 -0.45 -12.23 11.12
CA SER A 22 -1.48 -13.08 11.71
C SER A 22 -2.53 -13.52 10.69
N ALA A 23 -2.92 -12.64 9.76
CA ALA A 23 -3.84 -13.01 8.69
C ALA A 23 -3.25 -14.03 7.70
N ASN A 24 -1.93 -13.99 7.46
CA ASN A 24 -1.26 -15.02 6.66
C ASN A 24 -1.29 -16.37 7.38
N ASP A 25 -0.90 -16.40 8.67
CA ASP A 25 -0.88 -17.63 9.48
C ASP A 25 -2.26 -18.29 9.51
N ILE A 26 -3.32 -17.48 9.71
CA ILE A 26 -4.71 -17.98 9.70
C ILE A 26 -5.09 -18.56 8.33
N CYS A 27 -4.68 -17.94 7.22
CA CYS A 27 -4.99 -18.47 5.89
C CYS A 27 -4.25 -19.78 5.62
N GLU A 28 -3.00 -19.89 6.07
CA GLU A 28 -2.19 -21.09 5.95
C GLU A 28 -2.77 -22.24 6.77
N ASP A 29 -3.07 -22.00 8.05
CA ASP A 29 -3.68 -22.98 8.97
C ASP A 29 -5.03 -23.51 8.46
N ASN A 30 -5.79 -22.67 7.75
CA ASN A 30 -7.08 -23.03 7.18
C ASN A 30 -7.01 -23.44 5.71
N SER A 31 -5.80 -23.57 5.14
CA SER A 31 -5.59 -23.95 3.73
C SER A 31 -6.40 -23.11 2.73
N VAL A 32 -6.56 -21.82 3.03
CA VAL A 32 -7.34 -20.89 2.20
C VAL A 32 -6.67 -20.75 0.84
N ARG A 33 -7.45 -20.88 -0.21
CA ARG A 33 -7.01 -20.65 -1.59
C ARG A 33 -7.54 -19.33 -2.10
N PHE A 34 -6.84 -18.75 -3.05
CA PHE A 34 -7.21 -17.49 -3.66
C PHE A 34 -7.30 -17.64 -5.17
N SER A 35 -8.48 -17.35 -5.70
CA SER A 35 -8.77 -17.41 -7.11
C SER A 35 -8.09 -16.25 -7.84
N ARG A 36 -7.42 -16.61 -8.94
CA ARG A 36 -6.89 -15.69 -9.95
C ARG A 36 -7.67 -15.80 -11.24
N THR A 37 -8.97 -16.03 -11.14
CA THR A 37 -9.82 -15.99 -12.33
C THR A 37 -9.78 -14.59 -12.95
N CYS A 38 -9.65 -14.54 -14.27
CA CYS A 38 -9.66 -13.29 -15.03
C CYS A 38 -10.97 -12.56 -14.74
N ARG A 39 -10.83 -11.32 -14.27
CA ARG A 39 -11.96 -10.45 -13.92
C ARG A 39 -12.80 -9.98 -15.10
N GLY A 40 -12.27 -10.07 -16.32
CA GLY A 40 -13.01 -9.76 -17.54
C GLY A 40 -13.86 -10.91 -18.07
N CYS A 41 -13.26 -12.09 -18.21
CA CYS A 41 -13.85 -13.20 -18.95
C CYS A 41 -14.04 -14.50 -18.14
N GLY A 42 -13.58 -14.55 -16.89
CA GLY A 42 -13.71 -15.75 -16.06
C GLY A 42 -12.69 -16.85 -16.34
N SER A 43 -11.68 -16.63 -17.21
CA SER A 43 -10.66 -17.64 -17.49
C SER A 43 -9.68 -17.85 -16.33
N MET A 44 -9.15 -19.07 -16.17
CA MET A 44 -8.13 -19.36 -15.14
C MET A 44 -6.70 -18.95 -15.55
N SER A 45 -6.53 -18.30 -16.71
CA SER A 45 -5.23 -17.92 -17.26
C SER A 45 -4.78 -16.51 -16.83
N ALA A 46 -5.33 -15.94 -15.75
CA ALA A 46 -4.98 -14.58 -15.37
C ALA A 46 -3.54 -14.53 -14.84
N ARG A 47 -2.68 -13.94 -15.66
CA ARG A 47 -1.25 -13.70 -15.38
C ARG A 47 -0.92 -12.22 -15.39
N TYR A 48 -1.89 -11.36 -15.65
CA TYR A 48 -1.70 -9.92 -15.68
C TYR A 48 -2.48 -9.27 -14.56
N ALA A 49 -2.01 -8.11 -14.08
CA ALA A 49 -2.72 -7.33 -13.08
C ALA A 49 -2.76 -5.85 -13.46
N SER A 50 -3.93 -5.24 -13.29
CA SER A 50 -4.09 -3.79 -13.45
C SER A 50 -3.30 -3.05 -12.38
N VAL A 51 -2.35 -2.22 -12.80
CA VAL A 51 -1.53 -1.40 -11.90
C VAL A 51 -2.36 -0.39 -11.10
N ALA A 52 -3.50 0.06 -11.65
CA ALA A 52 -4.35 1.08 -11.03
C ALA A 52 -5.25 0.52 -9.92
N CYS A 53 -5.69 -0.74 -10.02
CA CYS A 53 -6.67 -1.32 -9.09
C CYS A 53 -6.34 -2.69 -8.53
N GLY A 54 -5.36 -3.39 -9.10
CA GLY A 54 -4.93 -4.72 -8.66
C GLY A 54 -5.76 -5.88 -9.20
N HIS A 55 -6.81 -5.65 -9.99
CA HIS A 55 -7.60 -6.76 -10.55
C HIS A 55 -6.77 -7.57 -11.55
N ALA A 56 -6.85 -8.90 -11.40
CA ALA A 56 -6.21 -9.86 -12.27
C ALA A 56 -6.94 -10.03 -13.61
N ALA A 57 -6.18 -10.19 -14.69
CA ALA A 57 -6.69 -10.34 -16.04
C ALA A 57 -5.92 -11.39 -16.86
N CYS A 58 -6.68 -11.96 -17.80
CA CYS A 58 -6.30 -12.46 -19.11
C CYS A 58 -5.05 -11.83 -19.73
N ARG A 59 -4.33 -12.51 -20.63
CA ARG A 59 -3.51 -11.77 -21.60
C ARG A 59 -4.41 -10.95 -22.52
N GLU A 60 -5.42 -11.59 -23.08
CA GLU A 60 -6.36 -11.00 -24.02
C GLU A 60 -7.14 -9.84 -23.39
N CYS A 61 -7.59 -10.00 -22.13
CA CYS A 61 -8.25 -8.92 -21.40
C CYS A 61 -7.29 -7.81 -20.92
N ALA A 62 -5.97 -8.08 -20.86
CA ALA A 62 -4.95 -7.10 -20.48
C ALA A 62 -4.40 -6.30 -21.67
N ASP A 63 -4.74 -6.67 -22.91
CA ASP A 63 -4.34 -5.91 -24.11
C ASP A 63 -5.12 -4.57 -24.23
N GLY A 64 -6.15 -4.37 -23.42
CA GLY A 64 -6.88 -3.10 -23.30
C GLY A 64 -6.15 -2.04 -22.44
N ILE A 65 -6.70 -0.83 -22.42
CA ILE A 65 -6.19 0.30 -21.61
C ILE A 65 -6.97 0.53 -20.31
N GLU A 66 -7.99 -0.28 -20.05
CA GLU A 66 -8.87 -0.18 -18.89
C GLU A 66 -9.00 -1.53 -18.18
N CYS A 67 -9.28 -1.49 -16.88
CA CYS A 67 -9.55 -2.70 -16.10
C CYS A 67 -10.84 -3.39 -16.58
N PRO A 68 -10.79 -4.70 -16.91
CA PRO A 68 -11.94 -5.42 -17.46
C PRO A 68 -12.96 -5.87 -16.41
N GLU A 69 -12.69 -5.68 -15.11
CA GLU A 69 -13.65 -5.97 -14.04
C GLU A 69 -14.90 -5.10 -14.19
N ALA A 70 -16.07 -5.74 -14.18
CA ALA A 70 -17.36 -5.06 -14.26
C ALA A 70 -17.50 -4.00 -13.15
N GLY A 71 -17.77 -2.75 -13.53
CA GLY A 71 -17.91 -1.64 -12.60
C GLY A 71 -16.60 -0.99 -12.12
N CYS A 72 -15.42 -1.50 -12.52
CA CYS A 72 -14.14 -0.85 -12.23
C CYS A 72 -13.76 0.18 -13.30
N SER A 73 -13.55 -0.26 -14.55
CA SER A 73 -13.21 0.59 -15.73
C SER A 73 -12.09 1.63 -15.51
N LYS A 74 -11.21 1.42 -14.52
CA LYS A 74 -10.08 2.33 -14.26
C LYS A 74 -9.07 2.20 -15.41
N ALA A 75 -8.70 3.33 -16.04
CA ALA A 75 -7.59 3.40 -16.98
C ALA A 75 -6.30 2.93 -16.31
N THR A 76 -5.56 2.04 -16.97
CA THR A 76 -4.42 1.35 -16.36
C THR A 76 -3.42 0.85 -17.40
N THR A 77 -2.22 0.55 -16.94
CA THR A 77 -1.33 -0.41 -17.58
C THR A 77 -1.47 -1.76 -16.88
N PHE A 78 -1.08 -2.83 -17.56
CA PHE A 78 -1.00 -4.16 -16.96
C PHE A 78 0.45 -4.57 -16.78
N VAL A 79 0.70 -5.31 -15.70
CA VAL A 79 1.99 -5.98 -15.47
C VAL A 79 1.76 -7.49 -15.46
N ASN A 80 2.64 -8.23 -16.13
CA ASN A 80 2.67 -9.69 -16.05
C ASN A 80 3.19 -10.08 -14.65
N VAL A 81 2.38 -10.77 -13.85
CA VAL A 81 2.71 -11.24 -12.52
C VAL A 81 3.56 -12.52 -12.64
N ILE A 82 4.82 -12.43 -12.23
CA ILE A 82 5.79 -13.52 -12.31
C ILE A 82 5.66 -14.37 -11.05
N GLU A 83 4.92 -15.48 -11.16
CA GLU A 83 4.71 -16.42 -10.07
C GLU A 83 4.74 -17.87 -10.59
N THR A 84 5.61 -18.68 -10.00
CA THR A 84 5.56 -20.14 -10.09
C THR A 84 4.52 -20.71 -9.12
N ASP A 85 4.48 -20.17 -7.89
CA ASP A 85 3.53 -20.44 -6.81
C ASP A 85 3.15 -19.12 -6.10
N ARG A 86 2.24 -19.17 -5.11
CA ARG A 86 1.86 -18.00 -4.29
C ARG A 86 2.82 -17.77 -3.12
N GLN A 87 3.87 -18.57 -2.99
CA GLN A 87 4.72 -18.55 -1.82
C GLN A 87 5.47 -17.22 -1.75
N CYS A 88 5.48 -16.60 -0.56
CA CYS A 88 6.25 -15.39 -0.38
C CYS A 88 7.75 -15.70 -0.39
N GLY A 89 8.50 -15.22 -1.38
CA GLY A 89 9.96 -15.42 -1.45
C GLY A 89 10.80 -14.78 -0.32
N ILE A 90 10.17 -14.15 0.68
CA ILE A 90 10.86 -13.61 1.88
C ILE A 90 10.58 -14.48 3.11
N CYS A 91 9.30 -14.64 3.48
CA CYS A 91 8.91 -15.35 4.71
C CYS A 91 8.43 -16.79 4.46
N ILE A 92 8.41 -17.23 3.20
CA ILE A 92 8.13 -18.62 2.78
C ILE A 92 6.69 -19.09 3.10
N VAL A 93 5.77 -18.19 3.48
CA VAL A 93 4.35 -18.54 3.63
C VAL A 93 3.74 -18.91 2.27
N ASP A 94 3.06 -20.06 2.20
CA ASP A 94 2.63 -20.65 0.91
C ASP A 94 1.45 -19.92 0.28
N ASN A 95 0.47 -19.52 1.10
CA ASN A 95 -0.77 -18.87 0.65
C ASN A 95 -1.04 -17.62 1.47
N PRO A 96 -0.22 -16.55 1.33
CA PRO A 96 -0.44 -15.32 2.06
C PRO A 96 -1.81 -14.75 1.74
N ARG A 97 -2.43 -14.15 2.76
CA ARG A 97 -3.75 -13.51 2.67
C ARG A 97 -3.80 -12.46 1.57
N PHE A 98 -2.68 -11.75 1.39
CA PHE A 98 -2.52 -10.72 0.38
C PHE A 98 -1.16 -10.80 -0.28
N LEU A 99 -1.14 -10.60 -1.59
CA LEU A 99 0.07 -10.42 -2.39
C LEU A 99 0.20 -8.97 -2.85
N ASP A 100 1.42 -8.47 -2.78
CA ASP A 100 1.83 -7.18 -3.34
C ASP A 100 2.79 -7.42 -4.50
N VAL A 101 2.47 -6.82 -5.65
CA VAL A 101 3.19 -6.96 -6.92
C VAL A 101 4.02 -5.71 -7.20
N PHE A 102 5.28 -5.88 -7.60
CA PHE A 102 6.15 -4.79 -7.99
C PHE A 102 5.89 -4.38 -9.45
N ARG A 103 5.35 -3.18 -9.67
CA ARG A 103 4.93 -2.64 -10.99
C ARG A 103 5.95 -2.81 -12.12
N ALA A 104 7.23 -2.61 -11.83
CA ALA A 104 8.27 -2.58 -12.87
C ALA A 104 8.75 -3.98 -13.29
N CYS A 105 8.52 -5.02 -12.48
CA CYS A 105 9.08 -6.35 -12.74
C CYS A 105 8.08 -7.50 -12.58
N GLY A 106 6.90 -7.28 -12.03
CA GLY A 106 5.87 -8.31 -11.90
C GLY A 106 6.09 -9.33 -10.79
N HIS A 107 7.25 -9.34 -10.13
CA HIS A 107 7.48 -10.15 -8.94
C HIS A 107 6.53 -9.75 -7.81
N SER A 108 6.13 -10.72 -7.00
CA SER A 108 5.25 -10.52 -5.86
C SER A 108 5.86 -11.04 -4.56
N ILE A 109 5.37 -10.51 -3.44
CA ILE A 109 5.64 -10.97 -2.07
C ILE A 109 4.35 -10.80 -1.23
N CYS A 110 4.30 -11.37 -0.02
CA CYS A 110 3.15 -11.13 0.84
C CYS A 110 3.06 -9.66 1.31
N GLY A 111 1.84 -9.19 1.55
CA GLY A 111 1.57 -7.82 1.99
C GLY A 111 2.28 -7.45 3.30
N ALA A 112 2.45 -8.40 4.22
CA ALA A 112 3.18 -8.19 5.47
C ALA A 112 4.67 -7.85 5.22
N CYS A 113 5.36 -8.64 4.40
CA CYS A 113 6.76 -8.39 4.05
C CYS A 113 6.92 -7.07 3.27
N CYS A 114 6.02 -6.79 2.33
CA CYS A 114 6.00 -5.51 1.62
C CYS A 114 5.81 -4.32 2.57
N GLY A 115 4.84 -4.41 3.48
CA GLY A 115 4.58 -3.41 4.53
C GLY A 115 5.80 -3.17 5.42
N GLN A 116 6.50 -4.23 5.84
CA GLN A 116 7.74 -4.11 6.62
C GLN A 116 8.84 -3.38 5.84
N MET A 117 9.00 -3.67 4.54
CA MET A 117 9.98 -2.96 3.70
C MET A 117 9.64 -1.48 3.58
N LEU A 118 8.35 -1.14 3.41
CA LEU A 118 7.88 0.24 3.36
C LEU A 118 8.10 0.98 4.69
N LEU A 119 7.93 0.29 5.82
CA LEU A 119 8.22 0.81 7.16
C LEU A 119 9.72 1.11 7.33
N ASN A 120 10.57 0.17 6.90
CA ASN A 120 12.03 0.27 7.00
C ASN A 120 12.63 1.30 6.04
N ARG A 121 11.91 1.68 4.98
CA ARG A 121 12.31 2.70 4.00
C ARG A 121 12.52 4.09 4.64
N ARG A 122 11.83 4.37 5.75
CA ARG A 122 11.89 5.68 6.41
C ARG A 122 12.98 5.67 7.47
N ASP A 123 14.14 6.23 7.11
CA ASP A 123 15.12 6.67 8.11
C ASP A 123 14.56 7.92 8.83
N PRO A 124 14.38 7.91 10.16
CA PRO A 124 13.97 9.10 10.92
C PRO A 124 14.94 10.28 10.76
N ALA A 125 16.22 10.01 10.49
CA ALA A 125 17.28 10.99 10.37
C ALA A 125 17.39 11.58 8.95
N ASN A 126 16.90 10.89 7.92
CA ASN A 126 17.10 11.29 6.53
C ASN A 126 15.77 11.61 5.82
N ARG A 127 15.66 12.83 5.29
CA ARG A 127 14.44 13.29 4.57
C ARG A 127 14.29 12.65 3.18
N SER A 128 15.34 12.04 2.62
CA SER A 128 15.25 11.34 1.34
C SER A 128 14.73 9.91 1.55
N SER A 129 13.56 9.61 1.01
CA SER A 129 13.01 8.25 1.01
C SER A 129 13.84 7.34 0.09
N ILE A 130 14.59 6.39 0.66
CA ILE A 130 15.36 5.38 -0.09
C ILE A 130 14.45 4.69 -1.10
N PRO A 131 14.72 4.62 -2.41
CA PRO A 131 13.79 3.97 -3.36
C PRO A 131 13.48 2.53 -2.95
N LEU A 132 12.22 2.10 -3.09
CA LEU A 132 11.88 0.70 -2.85
C LEU A 132 12.39 -0.14 -4.02
N VAL A 133 13.09 -1.22 -3.70
CA VAL A 133 13.62 -2.18 -4.67
C VAL A 133 12.91 -3.51 -4.48
N CYS A 134 12.59 -4.18 -5.59
CA CYS A 134 12.07 -5.55 -5.54
C CYS A 134 13.12 -6.44 -4.84
N PRO A 135 12.75 -7.22 -3.81
CA PRO A 135 13.70 -8.06 -3.10
C PRO A 135 14.19 -9.25 -3.95
N LEU A 136 13.43 -9.63 -4.99
CA LEU A 136 13.72 -10.79 -5.83
C LEU A 136 14.66 -10.45 -6.99
N CYS A 137 14.48 -9.30 -7.66
CA CYS A 137 15.29 -8.92 -8.83
C CYS A 137 16.02 -7.56 -8.69
N ARG A 138 15.87 -6.88 -7.56
CA ARG A 138 16.48 -5.56 -7.24
C ARG A 138 16.05 -4.40 -8.14
N THR A 139 15.12 -4.60 -9.07
CA THR A 139 14.53 -3.51 -9.86
C THR A 139 13.84 -2.50 -8.94
N VAL A 140 14.18 -1.22 -9.08
CA VAL A 140 13.47 -0.13 -8.38
C VAL A 140 12.01 -0.13 -8.83
N SER A 141 11.09 -0.28 -7.88
CA SER A 141 9.68 -0.42 -8.20
C SER A 141 8.81 -0.04 -7.02
N THR A 142 7.64 0.55 -7.31
CA THR A 142 6.56 0.70 -6.33
C THR A 142 5.69 -0.55 -6.33
N PRO A 143 5.22 -1.04 -5.18
CA PRO A 143 4.32 -2.17 -5.12
C PRO A 143 2.85 -1.72 -5.25
N PHE A 144 1.96 -2.65 -5.56
CA PHE A 144 0.52 -2.51 -5.43
C PHE A 144 -0.08 -3.86 -5.06
N SER A 145 -1.20 -3.88 -4.31
CA SER A 145 -1.77 -5.15 -3.90
C SER A 145 -2.61 -5.78 -5.00
N LEU A 146 -2.46 -7.08 -5.19
CA LEU A 146 -3.27 -7.88 -6.09
C LEU A 146 -4.66 -8.11 -5.48
N VAL A 147 -5.73 -7.91 -6.25
CA VAL A 147 -7.11 -8.13 -5.82
C VAL A 147 -7.56 -9.52 -6.21
N GLU A 148 -7.84 -10.33 -5.20
CA GLU A 148 -8.10 -11.76 -5.33
C GLU A 148 -9.26 -12.13 -4.42
N GLU A 149 -10.02 -13.14 -4.86
CA GLU A 149 -11.12 -13.71 -4.09
C GLU A 149 -10.64 -14.98 -3.40
N ALA A 150 -11.03 -15.15 -2.13
CA ALA A 150 -10.83 -16.43 -1.48
C ALA A 150 -11.79 -17.46 -2.08
N GLU A 151 -11.31 -18.68 -2.27
CA GLU A 151 -12.14 -19.81 -2.62
C GLU A 151 -12.75 -20.37 -1.32
N GLY A 152 -14.05 -20.13 -1.13
CA GLY A 152 -14.77 -20.52 0.08
C GLY A 152 -14.79 -19.43 1.16
N ASP A 153 -15.16 -19.83 2.37
CA ASP A 153 -15.32 -18.91 3.49
C ASP A 153 -13.97 -18.53 4.10
N LEU A 154 -13.71 -17.22 4.17
CA LEU A 154 -12.58 -16.71 4.93
C LEU A 154 -12.88 -16.80 6.44
N PRO A 155 -11.96 -17.33 7.25
CA PRO A 155 -12.07 -17.23 8.70
C PRO A 155 -12.22 -15.76 9.09
N HIS A 156 -13.17 -15.43 9.97
CA HIS A 156 -13.40 -14.05 10.39
C HIS A 156 -12.13 -13.38 10.94
N ALA A 157 -11.28 -14.15 11.62
CA ALA A 157 -10.00 -13.68 12.13
C ALA A 157 -8.94 -13.42 11.03
N GLY A 158 -9.11 -14.01 9.84
CA GLY A 158 -8.26 -13.79 8.66
C GLY A 158 -8.60 -12.53 7.86
N LEU A 159 -9.57 -11.74 8.33
CA LEU A 159 -9.85 -10.40 7.84
C LEU A 159 -9.17 -9.39 8.77
N PRO A 160 -8.06 -8.76 8.36
CA PRO A 160 -7.53 -7.64 9.12
C PRO A 160 -8.62 -6.59 9.30
N SER A 161 -8.54 -5.87 10.43
CA SER A 161 -9.49 -4.82 10.80
C SER A 161 -9.62 -3.75 9.70
N LEU A 162 -8.56 -3.56 8.92
CA LEU A 162 -8.53 -2.79 7.69
C LEU A 162 -9.09 -3.58 6.50
N ARG A 163 -10.40 -3.48 6.28
CA ARG A 163 -11.04 -3.89 5.01
C ARG A 163 -10.38 -3.17 3.82
N ARG A 164 -9.99 -3.92 2.77
CA ARG A 164 -9.57 -3.38 1.46
C ARG A 164 -10.70 -2.57 0.79
N ALA A 165 -10.81 -1.28 1.07
CA ALA A 165 -11.22 -0.30 0.07
C ALA A 165 -10.00 0.01 -0.83
N PHE A 166 -9.98 -0.58 -2.02
CA PHE A 166 -9.08 -0.28 -3.14
C PHE A 166 -7.56 -0.28 -2.83
N ALA A 167 -6.90 -1.35 -3.31
CA ALA A 167 -5.52 -1.82 -3.11
C ALA A 167 -4.32 -0.87 -3.38
N GLY A 168 -4.56 0.44 -3.51
CA GLY A 168 -3.52 1.46 -3.50
C GLY A 168 -3.96 2.75 -2.81
N GLU A 169 -5.27 2.95 -2.68
CA GLU A 169 -5.85 4.07 -1.96
C GLU A 169 -5.75 3.84 -0.47
N LEU A 170 -6.18 2.72 0.13
CA LEU A 170 -6.20 2.63 1.59
C LEU A 170 -4.85 2.68 2.31
N TYR A 171 -3.76 2.10 1.81
CA TYR A 171 -2.47 2.30 2.47
C TYR A 171 -2.02 3.75 2.31
N GLU A 172 -2.14 4.33 1.11
CA GLU A 172 -1.86 5.74 0.87
C GLU A 172 -2.89 6.70 1.48
N GLU A 173 -4.08 6.24 1.84
CA GLU A 173 -5.22 7.01 2.33
C GLU A 173 -5.34 6.90 3.83
N ALA A 174 -5.06 5.75 4.44
CA ALA A 174 -4.72 5.63 5.85
C ALA A 174 -3.45 6.45 6.12
N ARG A 175 -2.42 6.35 5.27
CA ARG A 175 -1.24 7.24 5.32
C ARG A 175 -1.61 8.71 5.10
N ARG A 176 -2.42 9.07 4.09
CA ARG A 176 -2.86 10.47 3.86
C ARG A 176 -3.76 10.97 4.99
N ARG A 177 -4.61 10.14 5.59
CA ARG A 177 -5.53 10.48 6.68
C ARG A 177 -4.77 10.63 8.00
N ALA A 178 -3.80 9.78 8.28
CA ALA A 178 -2.83 9.98 9.34
C ALA A 178 -2.03 11.28 9.13
N MET A 179 -1.62 11.57 7.89
CA MET A 179 -0.94 12.83 7.52
C MET A 179 -1.85 14.07 7.60
N ARG A 180 -3.15 13.94 7.32
CA ARG A 180 -4.15 15.02 7.39
C ARG A 180 -4.49 15.35 8.84
N LYS A 181 -4.69 14.32 9.69
CA LYS A 181 -4.84 14.48 11.15
C LYS A 181 -3.61 15.13 11.80
N LEU A 182 -2.42 14.87 11.27
CA LEU A 182 -1.16 15.55 11.66
C LEU A 182 -1.14 17.05 11.35
N ILE A 183 -1.74 17.46 10.23
CA ILE A 183 -1.80 18.86 9.78
C ILE A 183 -2.92 19.60 10.52
N GLU A 184 -4.10 18.98 10.65
CA GLU A 184 -5.28 19.56 11.33
C GLU A 184 -5.13 19.59 12.86
N GLY A 185 -4.39 18.64 13.44
CA GLY A 185 -4.01 18.63 14.86
C GLY A 185 -3.00 19.72 15.24
N ARG A 186 -2.39 20.39 14.25
CA ARG A 186 -1.71 21.67 14.46
C ARG A 186 -2.73 22.77 14.21
N LYS A 187 -3.19 23.46 15.27
CA LYS A 187 -3.76 24.79 15.13
C LYS A 187 -2.69 25.70 14.50
N VAL A 188 -2.64 25.77 13.17
CA VAL A 188 -1.90 26.82 12.49
C VAL A 188 -2.76 28.07 12.61
N ARG A 189 -2.50 28.88 13.65
CA ARG A 189 -2.97 30.26 13.65
C ARG A 189 -2.15 30.99 12.59
N TYR A 190 -2.80 31.38 11.51
CA TYR A 190 -2.28 32.44 10.67
C TYR A 190 -2.47 33.74 11.46
N GLU A 191 -1.40 34.24 12.07
CA GLU A 191 -1.40 35.64 12.49
C GLU A 191 -1.08 36.48 11.25
N LYS A 192 -2.01 37.35 10.91
CA LYS A 192 -1.83 38.36 9.88
C LYS A 192 -0.78 39.33 10.41
N VAL A 193 0.42 39.29 9.85
CA VAL A 193 1.48 40.23 10.22
C VAL A 193 1.18 41.52 9.46
N ASP A 194 0.54 42.48 10.12
CA ASP A 194 0.33 43.81 9.55
C ASP A 194 1.68 44.56 9.56
N TYR A 195 2.30 44.67 8.38
CA TYR A 195 3.45 45.54 8.18
C TYR A 195 2.99 46.94 7.83
N TYR A 196 3.28 47.89 8.72
CA TYR A 196 3.22 49.31 8.39
C TYR A 196 4.45 49.68 7.54
N GLY A 197 4.24 49.86 6.23
CA GLY A 197 5.09 50.68 5.38
C GLY A 197 5.88 49.94 4.28
N GLY A 198 5.66 50.38 3.03
CA GLY A 198 6.66 50.33 1.96
C GLY A 198 6.60 49.11 1.03
N SER A 199 6.32 49.38 -0.24
CA SER A 199 6.24 48.44 -1.36
C SER A 199 7.48 47.56 -1.57
N MET A 200 7.29 46.23 -1.57
CA MET A 200 7.64 45.26 -2.62
C MET A 200 7.72 43.83 -2.03
N GLN A 201 7.40 42.85 -2.88
CA GLN A 201 7.16 41.42 -2.63
C GLN A 201 8.03 40.78 -1.52
N ALA A 202 7.40 40.16 -0.52
CA ALA A 202 8.07 39.44 0.56
C ALA A 202 7.95 37.90 0.41
N PRO A 203 9.02 37.11 0.64
CA PRO A 203 8.96 35.65 0.70
C PRO A 203 8.35 35.17 2.02
N MET A 204 7.44 34.19 1.94
CA MET A 204 6.90 33.49 3.12
C MET A 204 8.03 32.85 3.91
N ARG A 205 8.30 33.32 5.14
CA ARG A 205 9.17 32.60 6.09
C ARG A 205 8.32 31.78 7.05
N LEU A 206 8.57 30.48 7.05
CA LEU A 206 7.96 29.52 7.95
C LEU A 206 8.72 29.54 9.29
N PHE A 207 8.10 29.99 10.37
CA PHE A 207 8.64 29.80 11.72
C PHE A 207 7.81 28.76 12.46
N ALA A 208 8.46 27.69 12.91
CA ALA A 208 7.88 26.72 13.82
C ALA A 208 8.42 26.99 15.23
N TYR A 209 7.56 27.44 16.14
CA TYR A 209 7.89 27.55 17.55
C TYR A 209 7.27 26.38 18.31
N GLY A 210 8.10 25.63 19.03
CA GLY A 210 7.64 24.67 20.02
C GLY A 210 7.36 25.40 21.34
N LYS A 211 6.15 25.30 21.88
CA LYS A 211 5.92 25.65 23.29
C LYS A 211 6.36 24.46 24.14
N ASN A 212 7.35 24.71 25.00
CA ASN A 212 7.63 23.84 26.14
C ASN A 212 6.49 24.01 27.15
N TYR A 213 5.82 22.91 27.47
CA TYR A 213 5.09 22.70 28.71
C TYR A 213 5.45 21.31 29.24
#